data_AF-A0A1Y4JX88-F1
#
_entry.id   AF-A0A1Y4JX88-F1
#
_cell.length_a   1.000
_cell.length_b   1.000
_cell.length_c   1.000
_cell.angle_alpha   90.00
_cell.angle_beta   90.00
_cell.angle_gamma   90.00
#
_symmetry.space_group_name_H-M   'P 1'
#
loop_
_entity.id
_entity.type
_entity.pdbx_description
1 polymer ?
#
loop_
_entity_poly.entity_id
_entity_poly.type
_entity_poly.pdbx_seq_one_letter_code
_entity_poly.pdbx_strand_id
1 'polypeptide(L)'
;MKPIALVTCYFHHNYGSMLQAYATEMIMQQMHLPYQTIACKAPIDYMEENKAIYIVKKLLIGDWKMRLGKMKIEREKKKNPIFARNWTIRDEAFNLFAKESFHLSPYCKNRAELKAMANDYSAILVGSDQLWRTDSVEHGYYTLEWVPDNVRKIAYSTSIGVKEVPWFQVEKNRRFMNRFDYIALREQSACDLVYKLTGRKVQVVLDPTLLFTGEQWMNIQQIEPLTTDNYIFCYLLGNNPDQRTLIKQVQKKTGLKIVALQHLDEYIPSDEGFADEAPYNVGPREFLNYIRNADYIFTDSFHCSVFSILYKKQFFTFSRFSERAKQSTNTRIDNLLNLTELSQRRINSQSDLHSILDMPCNYKGVDERLDMLRQSSIDYLHTALKGIKS
;
A
#
# COMPACT_ATOMS: atom_id res chain seq x y z
N MET A 1 -20.04 13.64 19.68
CA MET A 1 -19.64 13.78 18.27
C MET A 1 -19.72 12.44 17.56
N LYS A 2 -20.40 12.39 16.40
CA LYS A 2 -20.40 11.18 15.56
C LYS A 2 -19.00 10.97 14.96
N PRO A 3 -18.43 9.76 15.03
CA PRO A 3 -17.09 9.50 14.51
C PRO A 3 -17.03 9.63 12.99
N ILE A 4 -15.80 9.71 12.46
CA ILE A 4 -15.50 9.55 11.04
C ILE A 4 -15.28 8.05 10.76
N ALA A 5 -15.95 7.50 9.76
CA ALA A 5 -15.69 6.14 9.31
C ALA A 5 -14.49 6.12 8.36
N LEU A 6 -13.50 5.28 8.63
CA LEU A 6 -12.36 5.02 7.75
C LEU A 6 -12.59 3.70 7.01
N VAL A 7 -12.60 3.77 5.68
CA VAL A 7 -12.75 2.62 4.78
C VAL A 7 -11.40 2.37 4.14
N THR A 8 -10.58 1.56 4.81
CA THR A 8 -9.16 1.30 4.49
C THR A 8 -8.86 -0.19 4.42
N CYS A 9 -7.79 -0.57 3.72
CA CYS A 9 -7.39 -1.96 3.53
C CYS A 9 -6.55 -2.50 4.71
N TYR A 10 -7.11 -2.49 5.92
CA TYR A 10 -6.39 -2.89 7.14
C TYR A 10 -6.25 -4.42 7.30
N PHE A 11 -7.14 -5.19 6.67
CA PHE A 11 -7.23 -6.65 6.81
C PHE A 11 -6.46 -7.43 5.72
N HIS A 12 -5.81 -6.74 4.78
CA HIS A 12 -4.99 -7.39 3.77
C HIS A 12 -3.56 -7.57 4.30
N HIS A 13 -3.07 -8.81 4.30
CA HIS A 13 -1.72 -9.18 4.78
C HIS A 13 -0.62 -8.69 3.82
N ASN A 14 -0.46 -7.36 3.78
CA ASN A 14 0.56 -6.65 3.04
C ASN A 14 1.06 -5.49 3.93
N TYR A 15 2.38 -5.43 4.16
CA TYR A 15 2.97 -4.42 5.03
C TYR A 15 2.58 -2.99 4.62
N GLY A 16 2.63 -2.69 3.33
CA GLY A 16 2.26 -1.39 2.79
C GLY A 16 0.79 -1.05 3.02
N SER A 17 -0.12 -1.97 2.70
CA SER A 17 -1.57 -1.78 2.86
C SER A 17 -1.96 -1.52 4.32
N MET A 18 -1.36 -2.25 5.27
CA MET A 18 -1.65 -2.06 6.69
C MET A 18 -1.02 -0.77 7.25
N LEU A 19 0.21 -0.43 6.85
CA LEU A 19 0.87 0.78 7.33
C LEU A 19 0.19 2.05 6.82
N GLN A 20 -0.24 2.10 5.55
CA GLN A 20 -1.00 3.26 5.05
C GLN A 20 -2.38 3.37 5.70
N ALA A 21 -3.04 2.24 5.99
CA ALA A 21 -4.31 2.23 6.70
C ALA A 21 -4.12 2.75 8.14
N TYR A 22 -3.08 2.28 8.83
CA TYR A 22 -2.75 2.75 10.18
C TYR A 22 -2.37 4.23 10.20
N ALA A 23 -1.59 4.69 9.22
CA ALA A 23 -1.28 6.11 9.06
C ALA A 23 -2.55 6.96 8.88
N THR A 24 -3.61 6.41 8.27
CA THR A 24 -4.90 7.10 8.18
C THR A 24 -5.57 7.27 9.55
N GLU A 25 -5.45 6.28 10.46
CA GLU A 25 -5.87 6.45 11.86
C GLU A 25 -5.02 7.49 12.60
N MET A 26 -3.70 7.46 12.41
CA MET A 26 -2.78 8.43 13.02
C MET A 26 -3.12 9.87 12.64
N ILE A 27 -3.58 10.12 11.40
CA ILE A 27 -4.04 11.45 10.97
C ILE A 27 -5.22 11.90 11.81
N MET A 28 -6.23 11.03 12.00
CA MET A 28 -7.41 11.36 12.80
C MET A 28 -7.03 11.62 14.27
N GLN A 29 -6.08 10.85 14.82
CA GLN A 29 -5.53 11.05 16.16
C GLN A 29 -4.84 12.42 16.28
N GLN A 30 -3.98 12.78 15.33
CA GLN A 30 -3.28 14.07 15.31
C GLN A 30 -4.25 15.26 15.16
N MET A 31 -5.35 15.07 14.43
CA MET A 31 -6.42 16.08 14.30
C MET A 31 -7.39 16.09 15.49
N HIS A 32 -7.23 15.20 16.47
CA HIS A 32 -8.13 15.02 17.61
C HIS A 32 -9.59 14.75 17.22
N LEU A 33 -9.79 14.02 16.13
CA LEU A 33 -11.12 13.65 15.63
C LEU A 33 -11.46 12.21 16.05
N PRO A 34 -12.66 11.92 16.57
CA PRO A 34 -13.14 10.57 16.81
C PRO A 34 -13.34 9.87 15.47
N TYR A 35 -12.87 8.64 15.38
CA TYR A 35 -12.92 7.85 14.17
C TYR A 35 -13.11 6.38 14.51
N GLN A 36 -13.55 5.60 13.51
CA GLN A 36 -13.51 4.14 13.55
C GLN A 36 -13.16 3.62 12.16
N THR A 37 -12.29 2.62 12.09
CA THR A 37 -12.06 1.86 10.87
C THR A 37 -13.19 0.85 10.68
N ILE A 38 -13.87 0.89 9.54
CA ILE A 38 -15.01 0.00 9.27
C ILE A 38 -14.53 -1.44 9.22
N ALA A 39 -15.00 -2.25 10.17
CA ALA A 39 -14.67 -3.66 10.25
C ALA A 39 -15.17 -4.40 9.01
N CYS A 40 -14.24 -5.00 8.27
CA CYS A 40 -14.50 -5.69 7.02
C CYS A 40 -13.73 -6.99 6.96
N LYS A 41 -14.43 -8.08 6.64
CA LYS A 41 -13.80 -9.39 6.40
C LYS A 41 -13.34 -9.53 4.95
N ALA A 42 -14.25 -9.27 4.01
CA ALA A 42 -13.96 -9.29 2.58
C ALA A 42 -14.90 -8.33 1.84
N PRO A 43 -14.37 -7.38 1.04
CA PRO A 43 -15.20 -6.41 0.30
C PRO A 43 -16.26 -7.05 -0.60
N ILE A 44 -15.97 -8.22 -1.16
CA ILE A 44 -16.87 -8.98 -2.03
C ILE A 44 -18.16 -9.43 -1.33
N ASP A 45 -18.18 -9.49 0.00
CA ASP A 45 -19.37 -9.85 0.78
C ASP A 45 -20.41 -8.73 0.81
N TYR A 46 -20.02 -7.50 0.43
CA TYR A 46 -20.90 -6.34 0.32
C TYR A 46 -21.32 -6.04 -1.13
N MET A 47 -21.01 -6.93 -2.07
CA MET A 47 -21.35 -6.76 -3.49
C MET A 47 -22.82 -7.09 -3.75
N GLU A 48 -23.54 -6.17 -4.41
CA GLU A 48 -24.92 -6.39 -4.89
C GLU A 48 -24.97 -7.10 -6.24
N GLU A 49 -23.97 -6.89 -7.10
CA GLU A 49 -23.94 -7.50 -8.42
C GLU A 49 -23.77 -9.03 -8.37
N ASN A 50 -24.24 -9.70 -9.43
CA ASN A 50 -24.14 -11.15 -9.54
C ASN A 50 -22.66 -11.59 -9.59
N LYS A 51 -22.25 -12.40 -8.60
CA LYS A 51 -20.89 -12.94 -8.48
C LYS A 51 -20.42 -13.69 -9.74
N ALA A 52 -21.34 -14.32 -10.49
CA ALA A 52 -21.00 -14.99 -11.75
C ALA A 52 -20.58 -13.98 -12.85
N ILE A 53 -21.31 -12.88 -12.99
CA ILE A 53 -20.97 -11.80 -13.94
C ILE A 53 -19.62 -11.17 -13.57
N TYR A 54 -19.38 -10.94 -12.28
CA TYR A 54 -18.08 -10.48 -11.78
C TYR A 54 -16.93 -11.44 -12.17
N ILE A 55 -17.12 -12.74 -12.04
CA ILE A 55 -16.11 -13.74 -12.45
C ILE A 55 -15.81 -13.65 -13.96
N VAL A 56 -16.85 -13.49 -14.79
CA VAL A 56 -16.68 -13.30 -16.25
C VAL A 56 -15.90 -12.00 -16.55
N LYS A 57 -16.29 -10.87 -15.95
CA LYS A 57 -15.56 -9.59 -16.09
C LYS A 57 -14.09 -9.73 -15.67
N LYS A 58 -13.80 -10.47 -14.59
CA LYS A 58 -12.44 -10.72 -14.10
C LYS A 58 -11.58 -11.53 -15.08
N LEU A 59 -12.18 -12.47 -15.80
CA LEU A 59 -11.48 -13.22 -16.86
C LEU A 59 -11.12 -12.31 -18.04
N LEU A 60 -12.04 -11.43 -18.46
CA LEU A 60 -11.84 -10.50 -19.57
C LEU A 60 -10.70 -9.51 -19.36
N ILE A 61 -10.41 -9.13 -18.11
CA ILE A 61 -9.35 -8.16 -17.76
C ILE A 61 -7.99 -8.79 -17.44
N GLY A 62 -7.82 -10.10 -17.60
CA GLY A 62 -6.53 -10.77 -17.44
C GLY A 62 -6.07 -10.94 -15.99
N ASP A 63 -6.95 -10.79 -15.01
CA ASP A 63 -6.65 -10.86 -13.57
C ASP A 63 -6.50 -12.31 -13.04
N TRP A 64 -6.33 -13.28 -13.95
CA TRP A 64 -6.03 -14.68 -13.63
C TRP A 64 -4.61 -14.88 -13.11
N LYS A 65 -3.65 -13.99 -13.44
CA LYS A 65 -2.26 -14.08 -12.96
C LYS A 65 -2.15 -14.04 -11.44
N MET A 66 -2.91 -13.16 -10.79
CA MET A 66 -2.96 -13.09 -9.32
C MET A 66 -3.55 -14.38 -8.71
N ARG A 67 -4.56 -14.98 -9.35
CA ARG A 67 -5.09 -16.29 -8.93
C ARG A 67 -4.05 -17.40 -9.07
N LEU A 68 -3.24 -17.39 -10.12
CA LEU A 68 -2.16 -18.36 -10.27
C LEU A 68 -1.10 -18.24 -9.18
N GLY A 69 -0.71 -17.02 -8.79
CA GLY A 69 0.21 -16.80 -7.67
C GLY A 69 -0.29 -17.43 -6.37
N LYS A 70 -1.56 -17.18 -6.03
CA LYS A 70 -2.22 -17.81 -4.86
C LYS A 70 -2.29 -19.34 -4.96
N MET A 71 -2.61 -19.87 -6.14
CA MET A 71 -2.63 -21.33 -6.36
C MET A 71 -1.24 -21.96 -6.19
N LYS A 72 -0.16 -21.27 -6.57
CA LYS A 72 1.20 -21.74 -6.32
C LYS A 72 1.49 -21.81 -4.82
N ILE A 73 1.16 -20.78 -4.07
CA ILE A 73 1.30 -20.77 -2.60
C ILE A 73 0.58 -21.97 -1.98
N GLU A 74 -0.70 -22.17 -2.30
CA GLU A 74 -1.48 -23.27 -1.73
C GLU A 74 -0.96 -24.66 -2.13
N ARG A 75 -0.39 -24.80 -3.33
CA ARG A 75 0.30 -26.03 -3.74
C ARG A 75 1.57 -26.25 -2.95
N GLU A 76 2.38 -25.22 -2.74
CA GLU A 76 3.64 -25.34 -2.01
C GLU A 76 3.41 -25.55 -0.50
N LYS A 77 2.39 -24.94 0.11
CA LYS A 77 1.97 -25.26 1.48
C LYS A 77 1.66 -26.75 1.68
N LYS A 78 1.02 -27.38 0.69
CA LYS A 78 0.70 -28.82 0.75
C LYS A 78 1.94 -29.71 0.61
N LYS A 79 2.97 -29.26 -0.11
CA LYS A 79 4.19 -30.03 -0.36
C LYS A 79 5.26 -29.84 0.71
N ASN A 80 5.36 -28.63 1.25
CA ASN A 80 6.40 -28.23 2.19
C ASN A 80 5.77 -27.77 3.52
N PRO A 81 5.73 -28.65 4.54
CA PRO A 81 5.16 -28.33 5.86
C PRO A 81 5.87 -27.17 6.57
N ILE A 82 7.17 -26.97 6.34
CA ILE A 82 7.93 -25.86 6.92
C ILE A 82 7.45 -24.55 6.31
N PHE A 83 7.30 -24.49 4.99
CA PHE A 83 6.73 -23.32 4.31
C PHE A 83 5.30 -23.02 4.79
N ALA A 84 4.45 -24.05 4.95
CA ALA A 84 3.11 -23.87 5.49
C ALA A 84 3.12 -23.29 6.91
N ARG A 85 3.97 -23.82 7.80
CA ARG A 85 4.12 -23.30 9.16
C ARG A 85 4.60 -21.85 9.16
N ASN A 86 5.62 -21.55 8.38
CA ASN A 86 6.19 -20.21 8.25
C ASN A 86 5.15 -19.21 7.71
N TRP A 87 4.35 -19.62 6.73
CA TRP A 87 3.22 -18.82 6.25
C TRP A 87 2.22 -18.51 7.37
N THR A 88 1.83 -19.50 8.17
CA THR A 88 0.91 -19.29 9.30
C THR A 88 1.48 -18.31 10.32
N ILE A 89 2.77 -18.44 10.68
CA ILE A 89 3.46 -17.51 11.59
C ILE A 89 3.38 -16.07 11.08
N ARG A 90 3.57 -15.85 9.78
CA ARG A 90 3.44 -14.53 9.17
C ARG A 90 2.00 -14.01 9.24
N ASP A 91 1.02 -14.86 8.92
CA ASP A 91 -0.39 -14.50 9.01
C ASP A 91 -0.78 -14.11 10.45
N GLU A 92 -0.24 -14.81 11.45
CA GLU A 92 -0.43 -14.48 12.87
C GLU A 92 0.16 -13.10 13.23
N ALA A 93 1.37 -12.77 12.74
CA ALA A 93 1.98 -11.46 12.97
C ALA A 93 1.16 -10.31 12.35
N PHE A 94 0.60 -10.50 11.15
CA PHE A 94 -0.32 -9.52 10.54
C PHE A 94 -1.62 -9.39 11.34
N ASN A 95 -2.23 -10.51 11.74
CA ASN A 95 -3.46 -10.51 12.53
C ASN A 95 -3.27 -9.84 13.89
N LEU A 96 -2.11 -10.06 14.53
CA LEU A 96 -1.76 -9.41 15.79
C LEU A 96 -1.72 -7.90 15.62
N PHE A 97 -1.01 -7.39 14.61
CA PHE A 97 -0.98 -5.97 14.31
C PHE A 97 -2.37 -5.39 14.03
N ALA A 98 -3.18 -6.10 13.22
CA ALA A 98 -4.54 -5.68 12.91
C ALA A 98 -5.40 -5.53 14.17
N LYS A 99 -5.29 -6.50 15.09
CA LYS A 99 -6.05 -6.55 16.33
C LYS A 99 -5.62 -5.47 17.32
N GLU A 100 -4.33 -5.21 17.43
CA GLU A 100 -3.78 -4.29 18.44
C GLU A 100 -3.74 -2.83 18.00
N SER A 101 -3.72 -2.58 16.69
CA SER A 101 -3.41 -1.23 16.17
C SER A 101 -4.63 -0.48 15.63
N PHE A 102 -5.72 -1.18 15.25
CA PHE A 102 -6.86 -0.54 14.60
C PHE A 102 -8.08 -0.40 15.52
N HIS A 103 -8.72 0.76 15.46
CA HIS A 103 -9.95 1.07 16.19
C HIS A 103 -11.16 0.67 15.34
N LEU A 104 -11.53 -0.60 15.41
CA LEU A 104 -12.55 -1.17 14.53
C LEU A 104 -13.98 -0.80 14.97
N SER A 105 -14.85 -0.56 13.98
CA SER A 105 -16.30 -0.47 14.17
C SER A 105 -16.89 -1.83 14.57
N PRO A 106 -18.17 -1.88 15.01
CA PRO A 106 -18.92 -3.13 14.98
C PRO A 106 -18.89 -3.75 13.58
N TYR A 107 -18.91 -5.08 13.51
CA TYR A 107 -18.87 -5.80 12.24
C TYR A 107 -20.25 -5.85 11.56
N CYS A 108 -20.30 -5.47 10.28
CA CYS A 108 -21.47 -5.66 9.41
C CYS A 108 -21.31 -6.92 8.55
N LYS A 109 -22.31 -7.80 8.57
CA LYS A 109 -22.32 -9.07 7.82
C LYS A 109 -22.66 -8.91 6.35
N ASN A 110 -23.37 -7.84 5.99
CA ASN A 110 -23.87 -7.62 4.64
C ASN A 110 -24.01 -6.12 4.35
N ARG A 111 -24.32 -5.79 3.10
CA ARG A 111 -24.42 -4.41 2.63
C ARG A 111 -25.58 -3.63 3.26
N ALA A 112 -26.68 -4.29 3.62
CA ALA A 112 -27.83 -3.62 4.25
C ALA A 112 -27.46 -3.12 5.65
N GLU A 113 -26.79 -3.95 6.44
CA GLU A 113 -26.22 -3.56 7.74
C GLU A 113 -25.21 -2.42 7.59
N LEU A 114 -24.32 -2.52 6.59
CA LEU A 114 -23.30 -1.50 6.31
C LEU A 114 -23.93 -0.14 5.93
N LYS A 115 -24.98 -0.16 5.09
CA LYS A 115 -25.76 1.02 4.71
C LYS A 115 -26.50 1.64 5.91
N ALA A 116 -27.04 0.82 6.81
CA ALA A 116 -27.69 1.32 8.02
C ALA A 116 -26.67 2.03 8.93
N MET A 117 -25.53 1.40 9.18
CA MET A 117 -24.45 1.94 10.01
C MET A 117 -23.86 3.24 9.44
N ALA A 118 -23.91 3.46 8.13
CA ALA A 118 -23.40 4.68 7.50
C ALA A 118 -23.95 5.97 8.12
N ASN A 119 -25.20 5.96 8.60
CA ASN A 119 -25.84 7.13 9.21
C ASN A 119 -25.35 7.43 10.64
N ASP A 120 -24.61 6.51 11.25
CA ASP A 120 -24.01 6.70 12.59
C ASP A 120 -22.73 7.54 12.53
N TYR A 121 -22.20 7.77 11.33
CA TYR A 121 -21.00 8.55 11.09
C TYR A 121 -21.30 9.93 10.56
N SER A 122 -20.37 10.83 10.80
CA SER A 122 -20.46 12.23 10.37
C SER A 122 -19.86 12.45 8.97
N ALA A 123 -18.88 11.63 8.61
CA ALA A 123 -18.36 11.45 7.26
C ALA A 123 -17.78 10.05 7.10
N ILE A 124 -17.62 9.62 5.85
CA ILE A 124 -16.96 8.37 5.47
C ILE A 124 -15.81 8.68 4.54
N LEU A 125 -14.61 8.29 4.94
CA LEU A 125 -13.36 8.52 4.24
C LEU A 125 -12.85 7.19 3.69
N VAL A 126 -12.70 7.07 2.38
CA VAL A 126 -11.91 6.00 1.74
C VAL A 126 -10.44 6.43 1.69
N GLY A 127 -9.56 5.59 2.21
CA GLY A 127 -8.14 5.93 2.38
C GLY A 127 -7.28 5.64 1.15
N SER A 128 -5.97 5.54 1.40
CA SER A 128 -4.97 5.23 0.37
C SER A 128 -4.97 3.74 0.01
N ASP A 129 -4.07 3.37 -0.89
CA ASP A 129 -3.96 2.12 -1.62
C ASP A 129 -4.80 2.06 -2.91
N GLN A 130 -4.64 0.98 -3.67
CA GLN A 130 -5.29 0.77 -4.96
C GLN A 130 -6.74 0.30 -4.79
N LEU A 131 -7.57 1.15 -4.18
CA LEU A 131 -8.93 0.81 -3.78
C LEU A 131 -9.98 1.05 -4.88
N TRP A 132 -9.64 1.76 -5.95
CA TRP A 132 -10.51 1.98 -7.11
C TRP A 132 -10.06 1.20 -8.36
N ARG A 133 -9.40 0.06 -8.14
CA ARG A 133 -9.12 -0.89 -9.22
C ARG A 133 -10.41 -1.53 -9.72
N THR A 134 -10.35 -2.07 -10.93
CA THR A 134 -11.49 -2.66 -11.64
C THR A 134 -12.29 -3.67 -10.78
N ASP A 135 -11.63 -4.53 -10.01
CA ASP A 135 -12.29 -5.50 -9.13
C ASP A 135 -13.00 -4.84 -7.94
N SER A 136 -12.33 -3.89 -7.30
CA SER A 136 -12.84 -3.14 -6.15
C SER A 136 -14.04 -2.26 -6.52
N VAL A 137 -14.03 -1.70 -7.73
CA VAL A 137 -15.20 -0.99 -8.30
C VAL A 137 -16.39 -1.93 -8.43
N GLU A 138 -16.20 -3.19 -8.80
CA GLU A 138 -17.32 -4.13 -8.88
C GLU A 138 -17.93 -4.45 -7.52
N HIS A 139 -17.11 -4.59 -6.47
CA HIS A 139 -17.59 -4.89 -5.13
C HIS A 139 -18.44 -3.76 -4.54
N GLY A 140 -18.18 -2.51 -4.94
CA GLY A 140 -18.93 -1.35 -4.47
C GLY A 140 -18.61 -0.90 -3.04
N TYR A 141 -17.65 -1.56 -2.37
CA TYR A 141 -17.27 -1.28 -0.98
C TYR A 141 -16.42 0.00 -0.88
N TYR A 142 -15.30 0.06 -1.62
CA TYR A 142 -14.38 1.21 -1.62
C TYR A 142 -14.85 2.38 -2.50
N THR A 143 -15.80 2.15 -3.40
CA THR A 143 -16.49 3.22 -4.14
C THR A 143 -17.56 3.92 -3.30
N LEU A 144 -17.74 3.45 -2.05
CA LEU A 144 -18.73 3.95 -1.09
C LEU A 144 -20.16 3.93 -1.65
N GLU A 145 -20.47 2.98 -2.54
CA GLU A 145 -21.80 2.91 -3.18
C GLU A 145 -22.91 2.64 -2.18
N TRP A 146 -22.60 1.97 -1.07
CA TRP A 146 -23.48 1.68 0.06
C TRP A 146 -23.77 2.90 0.96
N VAL A 147 -23.00 3.98 0.85
CA VAL A 147 -23.13 5.17 1.70
C VAL A 147 -24.28 6.05 1.20
N PRO A 148 -25.25 6.44 2.03
CA PRO A 148 -26.33 7.37 1.65
C PRO A 148 -25.83 8.74 1.17
N ASP A 149 -26.58 9.42 0.31
CA ASP A 149 -26.16 10.71 -0.27
C ASP A 149 -26.14 11.87 0.75
N ASN A 150 -26.88 11.76 1.85
CA ASN A 150 -26.85 12.72 2.96
C ASN A 150 -25.60 12.59 3.85
N VAL A 151 -24.79 11.54 3.67
CA VAL A 151 -23.53 11.33 4.42
C VAL A 151 -22.36 11.74 3.55
N ARG A 152 -21.49 12.58 4.12
CA ARG A 152 -20.31 13.12 3.42
C ARG A 152 -19.33 12.00 3.04
N LYS A 153 -18.90 11.97 1.78
CA LYS A 153 -17.96 11.00 1.21
C LYS A 153 -16.66 11.69 0.82
N ILE A 154 -15.55 11.19 1.33
CA ILE A 154 -14.22 11.76 1.14
C ILE A 154 -13.30 10.66 0.60
N ALA A 155 -12.53 10.96 -0.44
CA ALA A 155 -11.41 10.12 -0.85
C ALA A 155 -10.10 10.84 -0.51
N TYR A 156 -9.19 10.15 0.18
CA TYR A 156 -7.87 10.67 0.52
C TYR A 156 -6.79 9.72 0.02
N SER A 157 -5.93 10.22 -0.88
CA SER A 157 -4.79 9.49 -1.44
C SER A 157 -5.19 8.13 -2.07
N THR A 158 -6.44 7.96 -2.47
CA THR A 158 -6.90 6.73 -3.12
C THR A 158 -6.24 6.59 -4.49
N SER A 159 -5.82 5.38 -4.84
CA SER A 159 -5.22 5.07 -6.14
C SER A 159 -6.19 4.25 -6.99
N ILE A 160 -6.29 4.61 -8.27
CA ILE A 160 -7.13 3.90 -9.24
C ILE A 160 -6.43 2.61 -9.71
N GLY A 161 -5.09 2.59 -9.71
CA GLY A 161 -4.31 1.38 -9.98
C GLY A 161 -4.45 0.78 -11.38
N VAL A 162 -5.02 1.55 -12.33
CA VAL A 162 -5.06 1.24 -13.77
C VAL A 162 -4.68 2.47 -14.59
N LYS A 163 -4.06 2.26 -15.76
CA LYS A 163 -3.75 3.35 -16.70
C LYS A 163 -5.02 3.88 -17.39
N GLU A 164 -5.97 2.99 -17.64
CA GLU A 164 -7.24 3.29 -18.30
C GLU A 164 -8.36 2.48 -17.65
N VAL A 165 -9.53 3.11 -17.49
CA VAL A 165 -10.74 2.41 -17.04
C VAL A 165 -11.28 1.56 -18.20
N PRO A 166 -11.56 0.26 -17.98
CA PRO A 166 -12.20 -0.57 -19.00
C PRO A 166 -13.53 0.01 -19.46
N TRP A 167 -13.84 -0.11 -20.76
CA TRP A 167 -15.03 0.48 -21.39
C TRP A 167 -16.34 0.18 -20.64
N PHE A 168 -16.49 -1.04 -20.11
CA PHE A 168 -17.68 -1.49 -19.39
C PHE A 168 -17.82 -0.92 -17.97
N GLN A 169 -16.78 -0.24 -17.44
CA GLN A 169 -16.81 0.40 -16.13
C GLN A 169 -16.78 1.93 -16.19
N VAL A 170 -16.73 2.53 -17.39
CA VAL A 170 -16.67 3.99 -17.54
C VAL A 170 -17.86 4.66 -16.86
N GLU A 171 -19.08 4.15 -17.10
CA GLU A 171 -20.31 4.64 -16.48
C GLU A 171 -20.28 4.51 -14.95
N LYS A 172 -19.92 3.32 -14.46
CA LYS A 172 -19.88 3.04 -13.02
C LYS A 172 -18.86 3.95 -12.31
N ASN A 173 -17.68 4.12 -12.89
CA ASN A 173 -16.65 5.02 -12.36
C ASN A 173 -17.14 6.46 -12.31
N ARG A 174 -17.64 7.00 -13.42
CA ARG A 174 -18.18 8.36 -13.48
C ARG A 174 -19.29 8.56 -12.44
N ARG A 175 -20.22 7.60 -12.32
CA ARG A 175 -21.34 7.67 -11.37
C ARG A 175 -20.85 7.75 -9.93
N PHE A 176 -20.02 6.83 -9.46
CA PHE A 176 -19.61 6.84 -8.05
C PHE A 176 -18.71 8.05 -7.75
N MET A 177 -17.78 8.41 -8.65
CA MET A 177 -16.87 9.54 -8.44
C MET A 177 -17.63 10.86 -8.30
N ASN A 178 -18.74 11.04 -9.01
CA ASN A 178 -19.60 12.22 -8.86
C ASN A 178 -20.38 12.26 -7.54
N ARG A 179 -20.46 11.15 -6.78
CA ARG A 179 -21.10 11.12 -5.45
C ARG A 179 -20.16 11.52 -4.32
N PHE A 180 -18.85 11.63 -4.56
CA PHE A 180 -17.89 12.08 -3.56
C PHE A 180 -17.94 13.60 -3.42
N ASP A 181 -18.06 14.08 -2.18
CA ASP A 181 -17.96 15.51 -1.88
C ASP A 181 -16.54 16.02 -2.11
N TYR A 182 -15.55 15.24 -1.64
CA TYR A 182 -14.13 15.58 -1.74
C TYR A 182 -13.34 14.41 -2.33
N ILE A 183 -12.47 14.71 -3.29
CA ILE A 183 -11.55 13.74 -3.88
C ILE A 183 -10.16 14.35 -3.95
N ALA A 184 -9.18 13.64 -3.39
CA ALA A 184 -7.76 13.84 -3.63
C ALA A 184 -7.07 12.49 -3.78
N LEU A 185 -6.14 12.39 -4.73
CA LEU A 185 -5.58 11.11 -5.17
C LEU A 185 -4.06 11.12 -5.05
N ARG A 186 -3.46 9.93 -5.00
CA ARG A 186 -2.01 9.79 -4.77
C ARG A 186 -1.15 10.12 -5.99
N GLU A 187 -1.71 10.03 -7.19
CA GLU A 187 -0.94 10.18 -8.43
C GLU A 187 -1.64 11.07 -9.46
N GLN A 188 -0.85 11.86 -10.21
CA GLN A 188 -1.36 12.78 -11.24
C GLN A 188 -2.18 12.05 -12.30
N SER A 189 -1.72 10.89 -12.77
CA SER A 189 -2.45 10.10 -13.77
C SER A 189 -3.86 9.69 -13.30
N ALA A 190 -4.06 9.49 -12.00
CA ALA A 190 -5.39 9.21 -11.46
C ALA A 190 -6.28 10.47 -11.44
N CYS A 191 -5.69 11.64 -11.15
CA CYS A 191 -6.39 12.93 -11.23
C CYS A 191 -6.84 13.22 -12.67
N ASP A 192 -5.96 12.99 -13.64
CA ASP A 192 -6.27 13.16 -15.07
C ASP A 192 -7.41 12.23 -15.51
N LEU A 193 -7.42 11.00 -15.00
CA LEU A 193 -8.49 10.03 -15.26
C LEU A 193 -9.83 10.46 -14.64
N VAL A 194 -9.84 10.98 -13.41
CA VAL A 194 -11.05 11.57 -12.81
C VAL A 194 -11.55 12.74 -13.65
N TYR A 195 -10.66 13.63 -14.09
CA TYR A 195 -11.03 14.76 -14.95
C TYR A 195 -11.64 14.28 -16.27
N LYS A 196 -11.03 13.28 -16.93
CA LYS A 196 -11.58 12.68 -18.16
C LYS A 196 -12.96 12.05 -17.97
N LEU A 197 -13.20 11.43 -16.81
CA LEU A 197 -14.45 10.71 -16.53
C LEU A 197 -15.56 11.63 -16.01
N THR A 198 -15.24 12.71 -15.32
CA THR A 198 -16.21 13.51 -14.55
C THR A 198 -16.18 15.00 -14.84
N GLY A 199 -15.12 15.51 -15.49
CA GLY A 199 -14.84 16.93 -15.64
C GLY A 199 -14.33 17.62 -14.36
N ARG A 200 -14.22 16.89 -13.23
CA ARG A 200 -13.76 17.45 -11.95
C ARG A 200 -12.24 17.53 -11.90
N LYS A 201 -11.73 18.71 -11.56
CA LYS A 201 -10.32 18.88 -11.19
C LYS A 201 -10.16 18.47 -9.73
N VAL A 202 -9.22 17.58 -9.47
CA VAL A 202 -8.89 17.07 -8.15
C VAL A 202 -7.38 17.20 -7.96
N GLN A 203 -6.92 17.29 -6.71
CA GLN A 203 -5.52 17.50 -6.40
C GLN A 203 -4.78 16.20 -6.08
N VAL A 204 -3.48 16.22 -6.31
CA VAL A 204 -2.55 15.18 -5.86
C VAL A 204 -2.21 15.42 -4.38
N VAL A 205 -2.27 14.38 -3.56
CA VAL A 205 -1.86 14.40 -2.14
C VAL A 205 -0.89 13.28 -1.85
N LEU A 206 -0.14 13.42 -0.75
CA LEU A 206 0.78 12.38 -0.30
C LEU A 206 0.04 11.14 0.18
N ASP A 207 0.70 9.99 -0.02
CA ASP A 207 0.37 8.78 0.72
C ASP A 207 0.37 9.07 2.23
N PRO A 208 -0.62 8.60 3.02
CA PRO A 208 -0.69 8.91 4.44
C PRO A 208 0.59 8.50 5.20
N THR A 209 1.34 7.51 4.70
CA THR A 209 2.62 7.13 5.32
C THR A 209 3.67 8.24 5.28
N LEU A 210 3.65 9.09 4.24
CA LEU A 210 4.56 10.23 4.09
C LEU A 210 4.11 11.46 4.88
N LEU A 211 2.92 11.47 5.50
CA LEU A 211 2.51 12.56 6.39
C LEU A 211 3.24 12.58 7.73
N PHE A 212 3.95 11.49 8.04
CA PHE A 212 4.70 11.34 9.28
C PHE A 212 6.20 11.23 9.01
N THR A 213 7.01 11.74 9.93
CA THR A 213 8.46 11.62 9.89
C THR A 213 8.91 10.23 10.33
N GLY A 214 10.16 9.86 10.02
CA GLY A 214 10.75 8.62 10.54
C GLY A 214 10.74 8.54 12.07
N GLU A 215 10.88 9.69 12.75
CA GLU A 215 10.77 9.77 14.20
C GLU A 215 9.36 9.44 14.70
N GLN A 216 8.31 9.97 14.08
CA GLN A 216 6.94 9.63 14.45
C GLN A 216 6.63 8.14 14.23
N TRP A 217 7.21 7.52 13.20
CA TRP A 217 7.10 6.08 12.95
C TRP A 217 7.85 5.22 13.98
N MET A 218 8.72 5.79 14.82
CA MET A 218 9.32 5.06 15.95
C MET A 218 8.28 4.66 17.00
N ASN A 219 7.18 5.40 17.12
CA ASN A 219 6.17 5.19 18.17
C ASN A 219 5.47 3.83 18.13
N ILE A 220 5.57 3.10 17.00
CA ILE A 220 4.94 1.80 16.86
C ILE A 220 5.91 0.63 16.77
N GLN A 221 7.20 0.88 16.72
CA GLN A 221 8.21 -0.17 16.58
C GLN A 221 9.14 -0.18 17.80
N GLN A 222 9.78 -1.31 18.04
CA GLN A 222 10.81 -1.38 19.05
C GLN A 222 12.08 -0.62 18.63
N ILE A 223 12.81 -0.11 19.62
CA ILE A 223 14.09 0.60 19.45
C ILE A 223 15.18 -0.38 19.00
N GLU A 224 15.23 -1.57 19.62
CA GLU A 224 16.31 -2.52 19.35
C GLU A 224 16.20 -3.15 17.95
N PRO A 225 17.32 -3.31 17.22
CA PRO A 225 17.34 -4.05 15.96
C PRO A 225 16.87 -5.49 16.14
N LEU A 226 16.07 -5.99 15.19
CA LEU A 226 15.59 -7.38 15.18
C LEU A 226 16.64 -8.40 14.70
N THR A 227 17.67 -7.90 14.03
CA THR A 227 18.77 -8.70 13.49
C THR A 227 20.07 -8.09 14.01
N THR A 228 20.96 -8.95 14.50
CA THR A 228 22.33 -8.59 14.89
C THR A 228 23.15 -8.23 13.64
N ASP A 229 24.29 -7.56 13.74
CA ASP A 229 25.17 -7.24 12.60
C ASP A 229 24.58 -6.29 11.53
N ASN A 230 25.47 -5.76 10.69
CA ASN A 230 25.11 -4.92 9.55
C ASN A 230 24.59 -5.78 8.39
N TYR A 231 23.60 -5.28 7.64
CA TYR A 231 22.92 -6.09 6.63
C TYR A 231 22.33 -5.31 5.46
N ILE A 232 22.10 -6.06 4.39
CA ILE A 232 21.30 -5.68 3.23
C ILE A 232 19.88 -6.19 3.45
N PHE A 233 18.90 -5.28 3.52
CA PHE A 233 17.49 -5.65 3.58
C PHE A 233 16.88 -5.76 2.18
N CYS A 234 16.20 -6.87 1.92
CA CYS A 234 15.54 -7.14 0.65
C CYS A 234 14.04 -7.34 0.83
N TYR A 235 13.25 -6.54 0.13
CA TYR A 235 11.81 -6.68 0.05
C TYR A 235 11.35 -6.62 -1.41
N LEU A 236 11.23 -7.78 -2.03
CA LEU A 236 11.02 -7.92 -3.47
C LEU A 236 9.79 -8.80 -3.76
N LEU A 237 8.73 -8.18 -4.26
CA LEU A 237 7.44 -8.81 -4.54
C LEU A 237 7.36 -9.43 -5.95
N GLY A 238 8.25 -9.04 -6.85
CA GLY A 238 8.38 -9.56 -8.21
C GLY A 238 9.27 -10.78 -8.30
N ASN A 239 8.87 -11.73 -9.15
CA ASN A 239 9.66 -12.90 -9.51
C ASN A 239 10.67 -12.54 -10.62
N ASN A 240 11.81 -11.98 -10.22
CA ASN A 240 12.91 -11.63 -11.11
C ASN A 240 14.25 -12.14 -10.54
N PRO A 241 14.78 -13.26 -11.06
CA PRO A 241 16.05 -13.83 -10.62
C PRO A 241 17.26 -12.91 -10.82
N ASP A 242 17.29 -12.11 -11.88
CA ASP A 242 18.43 -11.24 -12.18
C ASP A 242 18.62 -10.16 -11.10
N GLN A 243 17.53 -9.68 -10.50
CA GLN A 243 17.60 -8.78 -9.34
C GLN A 243 18.29 -9.45 -8.16
N ARG A 244 17.97 -10.74 -7.88
CA ARG A 244 18.64 -11.50 -6.80
C ARG A 244 20.12 -11.70 -7.09
N THR A 245 20.47 -12.00 -8.34
CA THR A 245 21.88 -12.16 -8.76
C THR A 245 22.68 -10.87 -8.52
N LEU A 246 22.16 -9.71 -8.92
CA LEU A 246 22.81 -8.41 -8.67
C LEU A 246 23.00 -8.18 -7.16
N ILE A 247 21.97 -8.44 -6.34
CA ILE A 247 22.08 -8.25 -4.88
C ILE A 247 23.10 -9.21 -4.27
N LYS A 248 23.21 -10.46 -4.75
CA LYS A 248 24.27 -11.39 -4.33
C LYS A 248 25.67 -10.89 -4.68
N GLN A 249 25.84 -10.15 -5.77
CA GLN A 249 27.12 -9.49 -6.08
C GLN A 249 27.42 -8.37 -5.09
N VAL A 250 26.42 -7.57 -4.72
CA VAL A 250 26.53 -6.55 -3.66
C VAL A 250 26.90 -7.18 -2.32
N GLN A 251 26.25 -8.29 -1.96
CA GLN A 251 26.57 -9.08 -0.78
C GLN A 251 28.04 -9.51 -0.77
N LYS A 252 28.51 -10.15 -1.85
CA LYS A 252 29.89 -10.62 -1.97
C LYS A 252 30.92 -9.49 -1.87
N LYS A 253 30.60 -8.32 -2.41
CA LYS A 253 31.52 -7.17 -2.43
C LYS A 253 31.59 -6.44 -1.09
N THR A 254 30.48 -6.36 -0.36
CA THR A 254 30.37 -5.65 0.92
C THR A 254 30.65 -6.55 2.14
N GLY A 255 30.47 -7.86 1.99
CA GLY A 255 30.55 -8.83 3.10
C GLY A 255 29.35 -8.80 4.04
N LEU A 256 28.34 -7.96 3.76
CA LEU A 256 27.12 -7.86 4.56
C LEU A 256 26.23 -9.09 4.36
N LYS A 257 25.42 -9.43 5.35
CA LYS A 257 24.39 -10.47 5.19
C LYS A 257 23.15 -9.93 4.48
N ILE A 258 22.41 -10.80 3.81
CA ILE A 258 21.09 -10.51 3.24
C ILE A 258 20.02 -10.97 4.22
N VAL A 259 19.19 -10.01 4.66
CA VAL A 259 17.91 -10.28 5.34
C VAL A 259 16.79 -10.04 4.34
N ALA A 260 15.93 -11.04 4.09
CA ALA A 260 14.84 -10.89 3.11
C ALA A 260 13.49 -11.40 3.62
N LEU A 261 12.42 -10.64 3.34
CA LEU A 261 11.06 -11.13 3.53
C LEU A 261 10.58 -11.73 2.20
N GLN A 262 10.44 -13.06 2.18
CA GLN A 262 10.27 -13.83 0.94
C GLN A 262 8.85 -14.39 0.77
N HIS A 263 8.49 -14.74 -0.46
CA HIS A 263 7.26 -15.47 -0.78
C HIS A 263 5.97 -14.84 -0.21
N LEU A 264 5.73 -13.55 -0.50
CA LEU A 264 4.53 -12.85 -0.02
C LEU A 264 3.32 -13.04 -0.95
N ASP A 265 3.38 -12.51 -2.17
CA ASP A 265 2.24 -12.54 -3.11
C ASP A 265 2.17 -13.85 -3.91
N GLU A 266 3.32 -14.50 -4.11
CA GLU A 266 3.45 -15.81 -4.72
C GLU A 266 4.66 -16.55 -4.15
N TYR A 267 4.73 -17.86 -4.39
CA TYR A 267 5.96 -18.61 -4.20
C TYR A 267 6.95 -18.28 -5.33
N ILE A 268 8.17 -17.90 -4.96
CA ILE A 268 9.22 -17.40 -5.86
C ILE A 268 10.43 -18.33 -5.74
N PRO A 269 10.66 -19.27 -6.68
CA PRO A 269 11.74 -20.25 -6.55
C PRO A 269 13.14 -19.64 -6.39
N SER A 270 13.39 -18.46 -6.97
CA SER A 270 14.68 -17.76 -6.85
C SER A 270 14.95 -17.13 -5.48
N ASP A 271 13.98 -17.19 -4.56
CA ASP A 271 14.20 -16.75 -3.17
C ASP A 271 14.82 -17.87 -2.31
N GLU A 272 14.74 -19.13 -2.75
CA GLU A 272 15.33 -20.26 -2.02
C GLU A 272 16.86 -20.14 -1.99
N GLY A 273 17.44 -20.08 -0.79
CA GLY A 273 18.89 -19.86 -0.60
C GLY A 273 19.37 -18.44 -0.93
N PHE A 274 18.46 -17.50 -1.20
CA PHE A 274 18.83 -16.11 -1.51
C PHE A 274 19.25 -15.33 -0.27
N ALA A 275 18.58 -15.50 0.86
CA ALA A 275 18.87 -14.74 2.07
C ALA A 275 19.64 -15.58 3.09
N ASP A 276 20.51 -14.93 3.86
CA ASP A 276 21.15 -15.54 5.04
C ASP A 276 20.15 -15.59 6.20
N GLU A 277 19.24 -14.61 6.28
CA GLU A 277 18.11 -14.58 7.21
C GLU A 277 16.79 -14.32 6.47
N ALA A 278 15.81 -15.21 6.63
CA ALA A 278 14.48 -15.09 6.02
C ALA A 278 13.35 -15.19 7.07
N PRO A 279 13.21 -14.20 7.97
CA PRO A 279 12.25 -14.28 9.07
C PRO A 279 10.81 -14.18 8.55
N TYR A 280 9.92 -15.03 9.10
CA TYR A 280 8.49 -15.00 8.80
C TYR A 280 7.65 -14.36 9.91
N ASN A 281 8.14 -14.37 11.15
CA ASN A 281 7.50 -13.70 12.28
C ASN A 281 7.75 -12.19 12.22
N VAL A 282 7.24 -11.56 11.17
CA VAL A 282 7.47 -10.15 10.84
C VAL A 282 6.12 -9.55 10.49
N GLY A 283 5.59 -8.73 11.38
CA GLY A 283 4.43 -7.88 11.14
C GLY A 283 4.84 -6.48 10.66
N PRO A 284 3.87 -5.57 10.51
CA PRO A 284 4.12 -4.20 10.08
C PRO A 284 5.11 -3.41 10.96
N ARG A 285 5.14 -3.64 12.27
CA ARG A 285 6.07 -2.98 13.20
C ARG A 285 7.51 -3.45 12.96
N GLU A 286 7.68 -4.76 12.79
CA GLU A 286 8.97 -5.39 12.54
C GLU A 286 9.50 -5.01 11.15
N PHE A 287 8.62 -4.89 10.15
CA PHE A 287 8.98 -4.41 8.81
C PHE A 287 9.64 -3.03 8.84
N LEU A 288 9.10 -2.10 9.63
CA LEU A 288 9.71 -0.77 9.81
C LEU A 288 11.09 -0.86 10.47
N ASN A 289 11.23 -1.72 11.48
CA ASN A 289 12.50 -1.92 12.18
C ASN A 289 13.59 -2.47 11.23
N TYR A 290 13.26 -3.44 10.37
CA TYR A 290 14.20 -3.95 9.36
C TYR A 290 14.66 -2.85 8.38
N ILE A 291 13.74 -2.02 7.89
CA ILE A 291 14.12 -0.90 7.01
C ILE A 291 15.00 0.10 7.75
N ARG A 292 14.62 0.47 8.98
CA ARG A 292 15.34 1.49 9.77
C ARG A 292 16.73 1.04 10.21
N ASN A 293 17.01 -0.25 10.32
CA ASN A 293 18.31 -0.73 10.79
C ASN A 293 19.22 -1.26 9.67
N ALA A 294 18.74 -1.36 8.43
CA ALA A 294 19.56 -1.80 7.31
C ALA A 294 20.62 -0.77 6.88
N ASP A 295 21.75 -1.26 6.38
CA ASP A 295 22.80 -0.47 5.71
C ASP A 295 22.44 -0.20 4.26
N TYR A 296 21.95 -1.23 3.58
CA TYR A 296 21.47 -1.16 2.19
C TYR A 296 20.07 -1.74 2.08
N ILE A 297 19.26 -1.17 1.18
CA ILE A 297 17.92 -1.67 0.91
C ILE A 297 17.73 -1.89 -0.59
N PHE A 298 17.28 -3.09 -0.96
CA PHE A 298 16.88 -3.39 -2.33
C PHE A 298 15.40 -3.79 -2.36
N THR A 299 14.60 -3.08 -3.15
CA THR A 299 13.15 -3.30 -3.16
C THR A 299 12.51 -3.05 -4.52
N ASP A 300 11.33 -3.59 -4.76
CA ASP A 300 10.44 -3.22 -5.88
C ASP A 300 9.08 -2.71 -5.35
N SER A 301 9.03 -2.40 -4.07
CA SER A 301 7.84 -1.93 -3.36
C SER A 301 7.85 -0.42 -3.17
N PHE A 302 6.69 0.18 -3.44
CA PHE A 302 6.43 1.58 -3.15
C PHE A 302 6.63 1.90 -1.65
N HIS A 303 6.00 1.14 -0.75
CA HIS A 303 6.05 1.47 0.69
C HIS A 303 7.43 1.19 1.30
N CYS A 304 8.16 0.17 0.84
CA CYS A 304 9.55 -0.01 1.28
C CYS A 304 10.42 1.16 0.84
N SER A 305 10.20 1.70 -0.37
CA SER A 305 10.88 2.92 -0.84
C SER A 305 10.50 4.14 0.00
N VAL A 306 9.21 4.32 0.31
CA VAL A 306 8.74 5.40 1.20
C VAL A 306 9.45 5.36 2.56
N PHE A 307 9.44 4.22 3.23
CA PHE A 307 10.06 4.11 4.55
C PHE A 307 11.59 4.20 4.48
N SER A 308 12.20 3.74 3.39
CA SER A 308 13.64 3.95 3.15
C SER A 308 13.98 5.44 3.07
N ILE A 309 13.13 6.24 2.42
CA ILE A 309 13.29 7.70 2.34
C ILE A 309 13.10 8.34 3.71
N LEU A 310 12.04 7.98 4.44
CA LEU A 310 11.74 8.53 5.77
C LEU A 310 12.85 8.23 6.80
N TYR A 311 13.51 7.07 6.69
CA TYR A 311 14.66 6.70 7.53
C TYR A 311 16.02 7.06 6.90
N LYS A 312 16.03 7.78 5.78
CA LYS A 312 17.23 8.29 5.10
C LYS A 312 18.26 7.19 4.78
N LYS A 313 17.78 6.07 4.23
CA LYS A 313 18.57 4.87 3.97
C LYS A 313 19.24 4.87 2.60
N GLN A 314 20.32 4.11 2.47
CA GLN A 314 20.93 3.80 1.19
C GLN A 314 20.07 2.73 0.48
N PHE A 315 19.09 3.17 -0.30
CA PHE A 315 18.13 2.27 -0.93
C PHE A 315 18.19 2.33 -2.44
N PHE A 316 17.74 1.24 -3.06
CA PHE A 316 17.65 1.09 -4.50
C PHE A 316 16.35 0.38 -4.85
N THR A 317 15.71 0.84 -5.93
CA THR A 317 14.42 0.31 -6.34
C THR A 317 14.38 -0.21 -7.77
N PHE A 318 13.85 -1.42 -7.93
CA PHE A 318 13.68 -2.09 -9.22
C PHE A 318 12.27 -1.99 -9.78
N SER A 319 12.15 -2.13 -11.10
CA SER A 319 10.84 -2.29 -11.74
C SER A 319 10.25 -3.65 -11.39
N ARG A 320 9.06 -3.66 -10.79
CA ARG A 320 8.34 -4.91 -10.49
C ARG A 320 7.78 -5.56 -11.75
N PHE A 321 7.28 -4.74 -12.68
CA PHE A 321 6.67 -5.18 -13.93
C PHE A 321 7.41 -4.61 -15.13
N SER A 322 7.31 -5.27 -16.29
CA SER A 322 7.78 -4.69 -17.54
C SER A 322 6.95 -3.43 -17.89
N GLU A 323 7.56 -2.47 -18.59
CA GLU A 323 6.90 -1.20 -18.97
C GLU A 323 5.62 -1.40 -19.78
N ARG A 324 5.53 -2.54 -20.50
CA ARG A 324 4.39 -2.94 -21.33
C ARG A 324 3.21 -3.51 -20.53
N ALA A 325 3.34 -3.70 -19.22
CA ALA A 325 2.25 -4.21 -18.39
C ALA A 325 1.08 -3.21 -18.30
N LYS A 326 -0.12 -3.65 -18.66
CA LYS A 326 -1.38 -2.86 -18.57
C LYS A 326 -1.69 -2.41 -17.13
N GLN A 327 -1.27 -3.20 -16.14
CA GLN A 327 -1.34 -2.90 -14.71
C GLN A 327 0.08 -2.63 -14.19
N SER A 328 0.68 -1.49 -14.54
CA SER A 328 2.00 -1.12 -14.02
C SER A 328 1.85 -0.31 -12.74
N THR A 329 2.47 -0.78 -11.67
CA THR A 329 2.63 -0.04 -10.41
C THR A 329 3.90 0.80 -10.37
N ASN A 330 4.76 0.69 -11.40
CA ASN A 330 6.07 1.34 -11.45
C ASN A 330 5.93 2.87 -11.40
N THR A 331 4.88 3.41 -12.03
CA THR A 331 4.63 4.86 -12.09
C THR A 331 4.55 5.50 -10.70
N ARG A 332 4.11 4.76 -9.67
CA ARG A 332 4.06 5.26 -8.29
C ARG A 332 5.44 5.44 -7.68
N ILE A 333 6.35 4.51 -7.95
CA ILE A 333 7.75 4.59 -7.52
C ILE A 333 8.44 5.72 -8.26
N ASP A 334 8.26 5.79 -9.59
CA ASP A 334 8.88 6.84 -10.40
C ASP A 334 8.38 8.24 -9.95
N ASN A 335 7.08 8.39 -9.67
CA ASN A 335 6.54 9.63 -9.10
C ASN A 335 7.15 9.98 -7.74
N LEU A 336 7.24 9.01 -6.82
CA LEU A 336 7.85 9.21 -5.50
C LEU A 336 9.31 9.70 -5.62
N LEU A 337 10.10 9.04 -6.46
CA LEU A 337 11.49 9.40 -6.66
C LEU A 337 11.64 10.77 -7.31
N ASN A 338 10.79 11.11 -8.29
CA ASN A 338 10.81 12.42 -8.92
C ASN A 338 10.43 13.54 -7.92
N LEU A 339 9.40 13.33 -7.09
CA LEU A 339 8.98 14.29 -6.05
C LEU A 339 10.08 14.55 -5.01
N THR A 340 10.90 13.54 -4.75
CA THR A 340 11.99 13.60 -3.76
C THR A 340 13.36 13.90 -4.39
N GLU A 341 13.45 14.07 -5.71
CA GLU A 341 14.71 14.19 -6.46
C GLU A 341 15.70 13.06 -6.19
N LEU A 342 15.17 11.84 -6.10
CA LEU A 342 15.90 10.59 -5.85
C LEU A 342 15.79 9.63 -7.05
N SER A 343 15.54 10.13 -8.26
CA SER A 343 15.35 9.31 -9.47
C SER A 343 16.54 8.40 -9.78
N GLN A 344 17.76 8.76 -9.36
CA GLN A 344 18.96 7.93 -9.45
C GLN A 344 18.89 6.64 -8.60
N ARG A 345 18.00 6.56 -7.60
CA ARG A 345 17.76 5.33 -6.82
C ARG A 345 17.04 4.26 -7.64
N ARG A 346 16.54 4.62 -8.81
CA ARG A 346 15.95 3.70 -9.78
C ARG A 346 17.05 2.92 -10.49
N ILE A 347 17.10 1.61 -10.27
CA ILE A 347 18.09 0.73 -10.90
C ILE A 347 17.42 -0.44 -11.62
N ASN A 348 18.17 -1.07 -12.51
CA ASN A 348 17.79 -2.33 -13.15
C ASN A 348 18.81 -3.44 -12.83
N SER A 349 18.52 -4.69 -13.19
CA SER A 349 19.39 -5.83 -12.88
C SER A 349 20.75 -5.82 -13.58
N GLN A 350 20.94 -4.96 -14.59
CA GLN A 350 22.19 -4.76 -15.33
C GLN A 350 22.96 -3.52 -14.86
N SER A 351 22.52 -2.87 -13.77
CA SER A 351 23.20 -1.68 -13.24
C SER A 351 24.59 -2.05 -12.73
N ASP A 352 25.55 -1.18 -12.99
CA ASP A 352 26.94 -1.40 -12.60
C ASP A 352 27.10 -1.43 -11.06
N LEU A 353 27.87 -2.40 -10.56
CA LEU A 353 28.03 -2.62 -9.13
C LEU A 353 28.74 -1.45 -8.44
N HIS A 354 29.74 -0.84 -9.09
CA HIS A 354 30.45 0.31 -8.54
C HIS A 354 29.51 1.52 -8.46
N SER A 355 28.71 1.75 -9.50
CA SER A 355 27.70 2.82 -9.50
C SER A 355 26.71 2.71 -8.34
N ILE A 356 26.36 1.51 -7.91
CA ILE A 356 25.48 1.26 -6.75
C ILE A 356 26.22 1.57 -5.44
N LEU A 357 27.42 1.02 -5.26
CA LEU A 357 28.15 1.12 -4.00
C LEU A 357 28.71 2.53 -3.74
N ASP A 358 29.10 3.23 -4.79
CA ASP A 358 29.69 4.57 -4.71
C ASP A 358 28.63 5.68 -4.69
N MET A 359 27.34 5.33 -4.89
CA MET A 359 26.27 6.32 -4.89
C MET A 359 26.08 6.94 -3.50
N PRO A 360 26.22 8.27 -3.33
CA PRO A 360 26.14 8.89 -2.02
C PRO A 360 24.72 8.85 -1.45
N CYS A 361 24.61 8.72 -0.13
CA CYS A 361 23.37 8.82 0.62
C CYS A 361 22.94 10.30 0.81
N ASN A 362 22.62 11.01 -0.28
CA ASN A 362 22.25 12.42 -0.21
C ASN A 362 20.72 12.62 -0.13
N TYR A 363 20.25 13.15 0.99
CA TYR A 363 18.85 13.50 1.24
C TYR A 363 18.61 15.02 1.34
N LYS A 364 19.54 15.83 0.83
CA LYS A 364 19.45 17.30 0.92
C LYS A 364 18.14 17.81 0.28
N GLY A 365 17.39 18.59 1.06
CA GLY A 365 16.11 19.17 0.68
C GLY A 365 14.96 18.16 0.56
N VAL A 366 15.17 16.86 0.80
CA VAL A 366 14.09 15.86 0.67
C VAL A 366 13.00 16.16 1.69
N ASP A 367 13.39 16.44 2.94
CA ASP A 367 12.44 16.80 3.99
C ASP A 367 11.68 18.09 3.64
N GLU A 368 12.35 19.14 3.15
CA GLU A 368 11.72 20.40 2.73
C GLU A 368 10.66 20.19 1.64
N ARG A 369 10.98 19.37 0.62
CA ARG A 369 10.03 19.01 -0.46
C ARG A 369 8.84 18.23 0.10
N LEU A 370 9.10 17.26 0.97
CA LEU A 370 8.04 16.50 1.63
C LEU A 370 7.17 17.40 2.51
N ASP A 371 7.74 18.33 3.27
CA ASP A 371 7.01 19.22 4.18
C ASP A 371 6.03 20.13 3.44
N MET A 372 6.43 20.68 2.28
CA MET A 372 5.50 21.44 1.42
C MET A 372 4.30 20.59 0.98
N LEU A 373 4.56 19.34 0.58
CA LEU A 373 3.51 18.41 0.13
C LEU A 373 2.67 17.88 1.31
N ARG A 374 3.27 17.72 2.50
CA ARG A 374 2.57 17.39 3.75
C ARG A 374 1.57 18.49 4.08
N GLN A 375 2.00 19.75 4.06
CA GLN A 375 1.13 20.88 4.33
C GLN A 375 -0.07 20.91 3.38
N SER A 376 0.16 20.79 2.06
CA SER A 376 -0.92 20.74 1.07
C SER A 376 -1.90 19.58 1.31
N SER A 377 -1.40 18.42 1.76
CA SER A 377 -2.22 17.23 2.02
C SER A 377 -3.05 17.38 3.30
N ILE A 378 -2.49 18.02 4.33
CA ILE A 378 -3.17 18.34 5.57
C ILE A 378 -4.23 19.43 5.36
N ASP A 379 -3.95 20.46 4.55
CA ASP A 379 -4.91 21.51 4.20
C ASP A 379 -6.15 20.94 3.48
N TYR A 380 -5.94 19.95 2.60
CA TYR A 380 -7.03 19.20 1.98
C TYR A 380 -7.90 18.51 3.03
N LEU A 381 -7.28 17.78 3.97
CA LEU A 381 -7.99 17.06 5.02
C LEU A 381 -8.78 18.02 5.93
N HIS A 382 -8.17 19.13 6.35
CA HIS A 382 -8.87 20.18 7.10
C HIS A 382 -10.09 20.70 6.34
N THR A 383 -9.94 20.95 5.03
CA THR A 383 -11.05 21.43 4.19
C THR A 383 -12.15 20.38 4.06
N ALA A 384 -11.80 19.14 3.73
CA ALA A 384 -12.76 18.05 3.54
C ALA A 384 -13.53 17.71 4.83
N LEU A 385 -12.87 17.86 5.98
CA LEU A 385 -13.43 17.56 7.30
C LEU A 385 -14.07 18.79 7.98
N LYS A 386 -14.01 19.98 7.36
CA LYS A 386 -14.58 21.20 7.94
C LYS A 386 -16.10 21.15 8.08
N GLY A 387 -16.61 21.60 9.22
CA GLY A 387 -18.06 21.73 9.46
C GLY A 387 -18.79 20.40 9.60
N ILE A 388 -18.07 19.30 9.76
CA ILE A 388 -18.65 18.03 10.20
C ILE A 388 -19.20 18.26 11.60
N LYS A 389 -20.53 18.06 11.77
CA LYS A 389 -21.25 18.44 12.99
C LYS A 389 -20.66 17.74 14.23
N SER A 390 -20.22 18.58 15.16
CA SER A 390 -19.81 18.24 16.53
C SER A 390 -20.92 17.59 17.33
#